data_AF-Q1NAT3-F1
#
_entry.id   AF-Q1NAT3-F1
#
_cell.length_a   1.000
_cell.length_b   1.000
_cell.length_c   1.000
_cell.angle_alpha   90.00
_cell.angle_beta   90.00
_cell.angle_gamma   90.00
#
_symmetry.space_group_name_H-M   'P 1'
#
loop_
_entity.id
_entity.type
_entity.pdbx_description
1 polymer ?
#
loop_
_entity_poly.entity_id
_entity_poly.type
_entity_poly.pdbx_seq_one_letter_code
_entity_poly.pdbx_strand_id
1 'polypeptide(L)'
;MVDGLYLEAMMMADEARAYFDGDPLGRGETVDPLRRVSFACESLKVTTRLMHVIAWLLSQRAWQRGEISDADLVDEKYRLGRASLTDPTLTEGFPFEARALIEGSQDLYDRVARLEDRIGHMNDDPKAQDAGPARALLDRLNTAF
;
A
#
# COMPACT_ATOMS: atom_id res chain seq x y z
N MET A 1 12.92 4.19 -5.24
CA MET A 1 11.78 3.30 -5.62
C MET A 1 10.75 3.20 -4.51
N VAL A 2 11.16 2.86 -3.27
CA VAL A 2 10.28 2.86 -2.08
C VAL A 2 9.68 4.24 -1.79
N ASP A 3 10.47 5.31 -1.85
CA ASP A 3 9.94 6.67 -1.58
C ASP A 3 8.88 7.14 -2.58
N GLY A 4 9.03 6.75 -3.86
CA GLY A 4 8.05 7.06 -4.90
C GLY A 4 6.71 6.36 -4.65
N LEU A 5 6.75 5.07 -4.30
CA LEU A 5 5.56 4.30 -3.92
C LEU A 5 4.91 4.83 -2.64
N TYR A 6 5.71 5.32 -1.69
CA TYR A 6 5.20 5.93 -0.46
C TYR A 6 4.44 7.22 -0.73
N LEU A 7 4.98 8.11 -1.57
CA LEU A 7 4.28 9.33 -1.96
C LEU A 7 3.01 9.01 -2.75
N GLU A 8 3.08 8.07 -3.69
CA GLU A 8 1.91 7.58 -4.44
C GLU A 8 0.81 7.05 -3.52
N ALA A 9 1.16 6.20 -2.55
CA ALA A 9 0.22 5.66 -1.57
C ALA A 9 -0.41 6.75 -0.70
N MET A 10 0.38 7.72 -0.24
CA MET A 10 -0.10 8.83 0.59
C MET A 10 -1.05 9.75 -0.19
N MET A 11 -0.74 10.06 -1.45
CA MET A 11 -1.61 10.87 -2.31
C MET A 11 -2.93 10.14 -2.56
N MET A 12 -2.87 8.85 -2.94
CA MET A 12 -4.07 8.05 -3.19
C MET A 12 -4.92 7.87 -1.92
N ALA A 13 -4.30 7.76 -0.74
CA ALA A 13 -5.02 7.72 0.53
C ALA A 13 -5.76 9.03 0.83
N ASP A 14 -5.15 10.17 0.54
CA ASP A 14 -5.82 11.46 0.69
C ASP A 14 -6.96 11.65 -0.31
N GLU A 15 -6.75 11.26 -1.58
CA GLU A 15 -7.80 11.26 -2.62
C GLU A 15 -8.98 10.36 -2.23
N ALA A 16 -8.70 9.12 -1.78
CA ALA A 16 -9.71 8.18 -1.34
C ALA A 16 -10.51 8.73 -0.14
N ARG A 17 -9.82 9.31 0.84
CA ARG A 17 -10.46 9.95 1.99
C ARG A 17 -11.37 11.10 1.55
N ALA A 18 -10.85 12.02 0.73
CA ALA A 18 -11.61 13.16 0.24
C ALA A 18 -12.86 12.74 -0.55
N TYR A 19 -12.75 11.68 -1.35
CA TYR A 19 -13.86 11.17 -2.15
C TYR A 19 -14.91 10.44 -1.31
N PHE A 20 -14.50 9.52 -0.42
CA PHE A 20 -15.42 8.70 0.36
C PHE A 20 -16.06 9.43 1.55
N ASP A 21 -15.39 10.45 2.11
CA ASP A 21 -15.98 11.33 3.15
C ASP A 21 -17.04 12.30 2.58
N GLY A 22 -17.06 12.46 1.25
CA GLY A 22 -18.05 13.27 0.55
C GLY A 22 -19.43 12.61 0.46
N ASP A 23 -20.17 12.98 -0.59
CA ASP A 23 -21.43 12.33 -0.96
C ASP A 23 -21.34 11.71 -2.36
N PRO A 24 -20.54 10.65 -2.53
CA PRO A 24 -20.16 10.12 -3.85
C PRO A 24 -21.31 9.46 -4.62
N LEU A 25 -22.41 9.10 -3.93
CA LEU A 25 -23.62 8.55 -4.55
C LEU A 25 -24.74 9.60 -4.74
N GLY A 26 -24.56 10.80 -4.17
CA GLY A 26 -25.50 11.91 -4.19
C GLY A 26 -26.70 11.79 -3.24
N ARG A 27 -27.18 12.93 -2.72
CA ARG A 27 -28.43 13.09 -1.96
C ARG A 27 -29.66 12.96 -2.86
N GLY A 28 -29.88 11.78 -3.44
CA GLY A 28 -31.17 11.41 -4.03
C GLY A 28 -31.94 10.48 -3.11
N GLU A 29 -33.25 10.66 -2.95
CA GLU A 29 -34.13 9.80 -2.12
C GLU A 29 -34.22 8.32 -2.59
N THR A 30 -33.44 7.91 -3.60
CA THR A 30 -33.59 6.62 -4.30
C THR A 30 -32.25 5.94 -4.63
N VAL A 31 -31.21 6.11 -3.82
CA VAL A 31 -30.03 5.23 -3.95
C VAL A 31 -30.40 3.85 -3.36
N ASP A 32 -30.42 2.84 -4.23
CA ASP A 32 -30.62 1.43 -3.86
C ASP A 32 -29.77 1.05 -2.62
N PRO A 33 -30.39 0.59 -1.51
CA PRO A 33 -29.68 0.17 -0.31
C PRO A 33 -28.56 -0.84 -0.59
N LEU A 34 -28.75 -1.75 -1.54
CA LEU A 34 -27.73 -2.73 -1.89
C LEU A 34 -26.49 -2.05 -2.50
N ARG A 35 -26.70 -1.07 -3.38
CA ARG A 35 -25.64 -0.26 -3.98
C ARG A 35 -24.87 0.54 -2.94
N ARG A 36 -25.54 1.07 -1.91
CA ARG A 36 -24.89 1.77 -0.79
C ARG A 36 -23.99 0.85 0.03
N VAL A 37 -24.45 -0.37 0.32
CA VAL A 37 -23.65 -1.38 1.04
C VAL A 37 -22.45 -1.80 0.20
N SER A 38 -22.65 -2.12 -1.08
CA SER A 38 -21.54 -2.46 -1.98
C SER A 38 -20.50 -1.35 -2.05
N PHE A 39 -20.94 -0.09 -2.18
CA PHE A 39 -20.03 1.05 -2.19
C PHE A 39 -19.23 1.19 -0.88
N ALA A 40 -19.89 1.02 0.28
CA ALA A 40 -19.22 1.05 1.58
C ALA A 40 -18.23 -0.11 1.77
N CYS A 41 -18.56 -1.31 1.26
CA CYS A 41 -17.64 -2.44 1.25
C CYS A 41 -16.40 -2.14 0.39
N GLU A 42 -16.59 -1.58 -0.80
CA GLU A 42 -15.47 -1.26 -1.69
C GLU A 42 -14.60 -0.13 -1.14
N SER A 43 -15.17 0.90 -0.50
CA SER A 43 -14.39 1.96 0.16
C SER A 43 -13.53 1.41 1.32
N LEU A 44 -14.07 0.47 2.10
CA LEU A 44 -13.31 -0.20 3.15
C LEU A 44 -12.17 -1.05 2.58
N LYS A 45 -12.38 -1.72 1.43
CA LYS A 45 -11.33 -2.47 0.76
C LYS A 45 -10.21 -1.55 0.26
N VAL A 46 -10.54 -0.40 -0.32
CA VAL A 46 -9.54 0.61 -0.75
C VAL A 46 -8.71 1.08 0.44
N THR A 47 -9.36 1.54 1.50
CA THR A 47 -8.66 2.07 2.68
C THR A 47 -7.78 1.02 3.36
N THR A 48 -8.27 -0.22 3.47
CA THR A 48 -7.48 -1.34 4.02
C THR A 48 -6.26 -1.66 3.16
N ARG A 49 -6.40 -1.66 1.82
CA ARG A 49 -5.28 -1.85 0.89
C ARG A 49 -4.21 -0.77 1.07
N LEU A 50 -4.63 0.50 1.08
CA LEU A 50 -3.71 1.63 1.24
C LEU A 50 -3.02 1.60 2.60
N MET A 51 -3.74 1.24 3.67
CA MET A 51 -3.16 1.07 4.99
C MET A 51 -2.07 -0.01 5.01
N HIS A 52 -2.32 -1.20 4.42
CA HIS A 52 -1.31 -2.25 4.32
C HIS A 52 -0.08 -1.81 3.52
N VAL A 53 -0.29 -1.14 2.39
CA VAL A 53 0.80 -0.60 1.56
C VAL A 53 1.63 0.41 2.36
N ILE A 54 0.99 1.38 3.01
CA ILE A 54 1.68 2.43 3.77
C ILE A 54 2.45 1.82 4.94
N ALA A 55 1.82 0.92 5.70
CA ALA A 55 2.46 0.25 6.84
C ALA A 55 3.73 -0.49 6.41
N TRP A 56 3.63 -1.28 5.33
CA TRP A 56 4.78 -2.02 4.79
C TRP A 56 5.90 -1.08 4.31
N LEU A 57 5.56 -0.02 3.56
CA LEU A 57 6.55 0.96 3.09
C LEU A 57 7.25 1.69 4.25
N LEU A 58 6.54 1.98 5.35
CA LEU A 58 7.14 2.55 6.55
C LEU A 58 8.11 1.57 7.21
N SER A 59 7.78 0.27 7.26
CA SER A 59 8.70 -0.76 7.75
C SER A 59 9.97 -0.84 6.90
N GLN A 60 9.83 -0.80 5.57
CA GLN A 60 11.00 -0.78 4.67
C GLN A 60 11.89 0.46 4.89
N ARG A 61 11.30 1.63 5.14
CA ARG A 61 12.07 2.84 5.46
C ARG A 61 12.76 2.75 6.81
N ALA A 62 12.11 2.19 7.82
CA ALA A 62 12.72 1.97 9.13
C ALA A 62 13.90 0.98 9.04
N TRP A 63 13.75 -0.09 8.27
CA TRP A 63 14.85 -1.01 7.95
C TRP A 63 16.02 -0.32 7.24
N GLN A 64 15.75 0.49 6.20
CA GLN A 64 16.79 1.26 5.50
C GLN A 64 17.56 2.24 6.41
N ARG A 65 16.90 2.77 7.46
CA ARG A 65 17.54 3.62 8.48
C ARG A 65 18.29 2.84 9.56
N GLY A 66 18.20 1.51 9.55
CA GLY A 66 18.76 0.62 10.57
C GLY A 66 17.98 0.61 11.89
N GLU A 67 16.72 1.04 11.89
CA GLU A 67 15.82 0.97 13.05
C GLU A 67 15.17 -0.41 13.22
N ILE A 68 15.09 -1.18 12.14
CA ILE A 68 14.63 -2.58 12.12
C ILE A 68 15.80 -3.42 11.59
N SER A 69 16.11 -4.53 12.26
CA SER A 69 17.17 -5.45 11.82
C SER A 69 16.69 -6.38 10.70
N ASP A 70 17.62 -6.98 9.95
CA ASP A 70 17.29 -7.99 8.93
C ASP A 70 16.52 -9.17 9.51
N ALA A 71 16.89 -9.60 10.72
CA ALA A 71 16.24 -10.70 11.43
C ALA A 71 14.84 -10.35 11.93
N ASP A 72 14.57 -9.07 12.21
CA ASP A 72 13.23 -8.62 12.59
C ASP A 72 12.34 -8.43 11.37
N LEU A 73 12.88 -8.03 10.21
CA LEU A 73 12.09 -7.71 9.02
C LEU A 73 11.27 -8.90 8.47
N VAL A 74 11.65 -10.13 8.80
CA VAL A 74 10.92 -11.34 8.42
C VAL A 74 9.67 -11.60 9.28
N ASP A 75 9.51 -10.89 10.41
CA ASP A 75 8.31 -10.99 11.23
C ASP A 75 7.06 -10.60 10.42
N GLU A 76 5.98 -11.36 10.61
CA GLU A 76 4.69 -11.14 9.92
C GLU A 76 4.16 -9.70 10.08
N LYS A 77 4.46 -9.02 11.19
CA LYS A 77 4.03 -7.64 11.45
C LYS A 77 4.65 -6.60 10.51
N TYR A 78 5.76 -6.93 9.86
CA TYR A 78 6.43 -6.07 8.88
C TYR A 78 6.20 -6.52 7.44
N ARG A 79 5.45 -7.61 7.24
CA ARG A 79 5.04 -8.10 5.93
C ARG A 79 3.80 -7.36 5.42
N LEU A 80 3.61 -7.41 4.11
CA LEU A 80 2.46 -6.83 3.46
C LEU A 80 1.20 -7.60 3.89
N GLY A 81 0.31 -6.91 4.60
CA GLY A 81 -0.94 -7.51 5.04
C GLY A 81 -1.83 -7.96 3.88
N ARG A 82 -2.71 -8.92 4.14
CA ARG A 82 -3.63 -9.46 3.13
C ARG A 82 -4.74 -8.47 2.82
N ALA A 83 -4.90 -8.14 1.54
CA ALA A 83 -6.00 -7.33 1.06
C ALA A 83 -7.11 -8.18 0.43
N SER A 84 -8.35 -7.73 0.60
CA SER A 84 -9.49 -8.34 -0.10
C SER A 84 -9.55 -7.88 -1.55
N LEU A 85 -9.88 -8.80 -2.45
CA LEU A 85 -10.11 -8.51 -3.86
C LEU A 85 -11.47 -7.85 -4.08
N THR A 86 -11.54 -7.04 -5.13
CA THR A 86 -12.79 -6.47 -5.64
C THR A 86 -13.28 -7.32 -6.81
N ASP A 87 -14.57 -7.65 -6.81
CA ASP A 87 -15.23 -8.26 -7.95
C ASP A 87 -15.55 -7.17 -8.99
N PRO A 88 -15.01 -7.24 -10.22
CA PRO A 88 -15.22 -6.23 -11.25
C PRO A 88 -16.70 -6.01 -11.59
N THR A 89 -17.55 -7.04 -11.44
CA THR A 89 -18.97 -6.94 -11.77
C THR A 89 -19.74 -6.03 -10.81
N LEU A 90 -19.24 -5.85 -9.58
CA LEU A 90 -19.85 -4.99 -8.56
C LEU A 90 -19.57 -3.51 -8.80
N THR A 91 -18.53 -3.18 -9.58
CA THR A 91 -18.08 -1.80 -9.77
C THR A 91 -18.61 -1.16 -11.04
N GLU A 92 -19.20 -1.93 -11.98
CA GLU A 92 -19.71 -1.42 -13.26
C GLU A 92 -20.70 -0.25 -13.10
N GLY A 93 -21.50 -0.28 -12.03
CA GLY A 93 -22.46 0.77 -11.70
C GLY A 93 -21.87 1.96 -10.93
N PHE A 94 -20.59 1.97 -10.58
CA PHE A 94 -20.02 3.02 -9.74
C PHE A 94 -19.59 4.26 -10.55
N PRO A 95 -19.59 5.45 -9.91
CA PRO A 95 -18.99 6.63 -10.52
C PRO A 95 -17.56 6.35 -10.97
N PHE A 96 -17.12 7.02 -12.03
CA PHE A 96 -15.79 6.83 -12.60
C PHE A 96 -14.68 7.02 -11.56
N GLU A 97 -14.78 8.06 -10.74
CA GLU A 97 -13.80 8.37 -9.68
C GLU A 97 -13.68 7.24 -8.65
N ALA A 98 -14.80 6.65 -8.22
CA ALA A 98 -14.79 5.49 -7.34
C ALA A 98 -14.09 4.29 -7.97
N ARG A 99 -14.37 3.99 -9.24
CA ARG A 99 -13.72 2.90 -9.98
C ARG A 99 -12.22 3.13 -10.11
N ALA A 100 -11.81 4.35 -10.46
CA ALA A 100 -10.41 4.72 -10.57
C ALA A 100 -9.66 4.54 -9.24
N LEU A 101 -10.26 4.91 -8.11
CA LEU A 101 -9.69 4.67 -6.78
C LEU A 101 -9.59 3.18 -6.44
N ILE A 102 -10.61 2.39 -6.77
CA ILE A 102 -10.61 0.94 -6.56
C ILE A 102 -9.48 0.28 -7.35
N GLU A 103 -9.43 0.51 -8.66
CA GLU A 103 -8.46 -0.07 -9.58
C GLU A 103 -7.03 0.41 -9.25
N GLY A 104 -6.85 1.72 -9.03
CA GLY A 104 -5.56 2.30 -8.70
C GLY A 104 -4.98 1.73 -7.41
N SER A 105 -5.81 1.56 -6.38
CA SER A 105 -5.36 0.93 -5.14
C SER A 105 -5.11 -0.58 -5.28
N GLN A 106 -5.66 -1.26 -6.31
CA GLN A 106 -5.36 -2.68 -6.58
C GLN A 106 -4.00 -2.78 -7.28
N ASP A 107 -3.77 -1.98 -8.32
CA ASP A 107 -2.47 -1.94 -9.01
C ASP A 107 -1.33 -1.56 -8.06
N LEU A 108 -1.55 -0.55 -7.20
CA LEU A 108 -0.56 -0.16 -6.22
C LEU A 108 -0.24 -1.30 -5.25
N TYR A 109 -1.26 -1.98 -4.72
CA TYR A 109 -1.06 -3.14 -3.84
C TYR A 109 -0.26 -4.24 -4.55
N ASP A 110 -0.63 -4.59 -5.80
CA ASP A 110 0.04 -5.64 -6.56
C ASP A 110 1.50 -5.28 -6.89
N ARG A 111 1.78 -4.00 -7.19
CA ARG A 111 3.15 -3.50 -7.39
C ARG A 111 3.99 -3.63 -6.12
N VAL A 112 3.39 -3.34 -4.96
CA VAL A 112 4.06 -3.46 -3.66
C VAL A 112 4.24 -4.92 -3.26
N ALA A 113 3.27 -5.80 -3.53
CA ALA A 113 3.39 -7.24 -3.31
C ALA A 113 4.55 -7.83 -4.14
N ARG A 114 4.62 -7.49 -5.43
CA ARG A 114 5.76 -7.87 -6.29
C ARG A 114 7.10 -7.33 -5.78
N LEU A 115 7.08 -6.17 -5.12
CA LEU A 115 8.29 -5.61 -4.53
C LEU A 115 8.70 -6.37 -3.27
N GLU A 116 7.75 -6.71 -2.40
CA GLU A 116 8.00 -7.55 -1.23
C GLU A 116 8.65 -8.88 -1.65
N ASP A 117 8.06 -9.59 -2.61
CA ASP A 117 8.59 -10.87 -3.08
C ASP A 117 10.03 -10.73 -3.58
N ARG A 118 10.32 -9.67 -4.34
CA ARG A 118 11.68 -9.39 -4.85
C ARG A 118 12.68 -9.10 -3.73
N ILE A 119 12.27 -8.41 -2.68
CA ILE A 119 13.13 -8.12 -1.52
C ILE A 119 13.36 -9.39 -0.70
N GLY A 120 12.31 -10.18 -0.45
CA GLY A 120 12.40 -11.46 0.25
C GLY A 120 13.37 -12.41 -0.44
N HIS A 121 13.24 -12.59 -1.77
CA HIS A 121 14.16 -13.42 -2.54
C HIS A 121 15.61 -12.93 -2.52
N MET A 122 15.85 -11.62 -2.39
CA MET A 122 17.21 -11.08 -2.32
C MET A 122 17.84 -11.35 -0.95
N ASN A 123 17.05 -11.36 0.12
CA ASN A 123 17.52 -11.63 1.48
C ASN A 123 17.78 -13.12 1.74
N ASP A 124 17.13 -14.02 1.00
CA ASP A 124 17.39 -15.47 1.03
C ASP A 124 18.69 -15.87 0.31
N ASP A 125 19.30 -14.99 -0.49
CA ASP A 125 20.57 -15.25 -1.16
C ASP A 125 21.75 -14.98 -0.20
N PRO A 126 22.53 -16.00 0.22
CA PRO A 126 23.58 -15.86 1.23
C PRO A 126 24.71 -14.88 0.85
N LYS A 127 24.80 -14.44 -0.42
CA LYS A 127 25.76 -13.41 -0.86
C LYS A 127 25.28 -11.97 -0.65
N ALA A 128 23.98 -11.74 -0.48
CA ALA A 128 23.43 -10.40 -0.31
C ALA A 128 23.46 -9.92 1.15
N GLN A 129 23.40 -10.86 2.10
CA GLN A 129 23.43 -10.58 3.55
C GLN A 129 24.73 -9.89 4.01
N ASP A 130 25.85 -10.12 3.33
CA ASP A 130 27.14 -9.46 3.62
C ASP A 130 27.19 -7.98 3.20
N ALA A 131 26.25 -7.50 2.36
CA ALA A 131 26.27 -6.12 1.83
C ALA A 131 25.51 -5.10 2.71
N GLY A 132 24.65 -5.55 3.63
CA GLY A 132 23.78 -4.70 4.46
C GLY A 132 24.51 -3.72 5.39
N PRO A 133 25.43 -4.19 6.27
CA PRO A 133 26.04 -3.32 7.28
C PRO A 133 27.05 -2.32 6.69
N ALA A 134 27.79 -2.70 5.65
CA ALA A 134 28.76 -1.82 4.99
C ALA A 134 28.06 -0.67 4.24
N ARG A 135 26.90 -0.94 3.64
CA ARG A 135 26.14 0.05 2.85
C ARG A 135 25.45 1.09 3.74
N ALA A 136 24.92 0.67 4.89
CA ALA A 136 24.39 1.58 5.91
C ALA A 136 25.48 2.50 6.51
N LEU A 137 26.71 1.99 6.67
CA LEU A 137 27.84 2.79 7.11
C LEU A 137 28.26 3.83 6.06
N LEU A 138 28.28 3.44 4.78
CA LEU A 138 28.61 4.33 3.66
C LEU A 138 27.57 5.44 3.47
N ASP A 139 26.28 5.14 3.63
CA ASP A 139 25.20 6.13 3.47
C ASP A 139 25.17 7.15 4.62
N ARG A 140 25.52 6.71 5.84
CA ARG A 140 25.76 7.62 6.98
C ARG A 140 26.94 8.55 6.77
N LEU A 141 28.01 8.09 6.13
CA LEU A 141 29.15 8.94 5.78
C LEU A 141 28.78 9.95 4.70
N ASN A 142 27.97 9.54 3.71
CA ASN A 142 27.62 10.37 2.57
C ASN A 142 26.57 11.45 2.89
N THR A 143 25.83 11.30 3.99
CA THR A 143 24.86 12.29 4.49
C THR A 143 25.44 13.23 5.55
N ALA A 144 26.67 12.98 6.03
CA ALA A 144 27.34 13.79 7.05
C ALA A 144 28.29 14.87 6.48
N PHE A 145 28.38 15.00 5.16
CA PHE A 145 29.16 16.01 4.44
C PHE A 145 28.32 16.64 3.33
#